data_AF-A0A9E2PNT6-F1
#
_entry.id   AF-A0A9E2PNT6-F1
#
_cell.length_a   1.000
_cell.length_b   1.000
_cell.length_c   1.000
_cell.angle_alpha   90.00
_cell.angle_beta   90.00
_cell.angle_gamma   90.00
#
_symmetry.space_group_name_H-M   'P 1'
#
loop_
_entity.id
_entity.type
_entity.pdbx_description
1 polymer ?
#
loop_
_entity_poly.entity_id
_entity_poly.type
_entity_poly.pdbx_seq_one_letter_code
_entity_poly.pdbx_strand_id
1 'polypeptide(L)' 'MLKYTMPELTKLGFKSEDTYLSFEMRMKCGIGKCGRCNIGPKYVCIDGPVFSLAEVSTLPAEY' A
#
# COMPACT_ATOMS: atom_id res chain seq x y z
N MET A 1 -1.28 11.29 -4.08
CA MET A 1 -1.04 10.90 -5.49
C MET A 1 -1.75 9.58 -5.81
N LEU A 2 -1.43 8.49 -5.12
CA LEU A 2 -2.00 7.15 -5.35
C LEU A 2 -3.54 7.13 -5.39
N LYS A 3 -4.22 7.77 -4.44
CA LYS A 3 -5.70 7.86 -4.38
C LYS A 3 -6.37 8.32 -5.67
N TYR A 4 -5.71 9.21 -6.44
CA TYR A 4 -6.26 9.75 -7.68
C TYR A 4 -5.77 9.00 -8.92
N THR A 5 -4.59 8.38 -8.86
CA THR A 5 -4.02 7.63 -9.99
C THR A 5 -4.57 6.21 -10.10
N MET A 6 -4.91 5.57 -8.97
CA MET A 6 -5.43 4.19 -8.95
C MET A 6 -6.70 4.00 -9.82
N PRO A 7 -7.73 4.87 -9.74
CA PRO A 7 -8.92 4.73 -10.58
C PRO A 7 -8.61 4.87 -12.08
N GLU A 8 -7.63 5.71 -12.44
CA GLU A 8 -7.24 5.90 -13.84
C GLU A 8 -6.51 4.68 -14.40
N LEU A 9 -5.67 4.01 -13.60
CA LEU A 9 -5.04 2.74 -13.98
C LEU A 9 -6.08 1.64 -14.24
N THR A 10 -7.12 1.56 -13.40
CA THR A 10 -8.23 0.62 -13.63
C THR A 10 -9.01 0.96 -14.89
N LYS A 11 -9.25 2.25 -15.19
CA LYS A 11 -9.91 2.69 -16.44
C LYS A 11 -9.10 2.35 -17.69
N LEU A 12 -7.77 2.35 -17.60
CA LEU A 12 -6.88 1.95 -18.69
C LEU A 12 -6.85 0.42 -18.92
N GLY A 13 -7.55 -0.37 -18.08
CA GLY A 13 -7.66 -1.81 -18.22
C GLY A 13 -6.56 -2.61 -17.54
N PHE A 14 -5.74 -1.98 -16.69
CA PHE A 14 -4.78 -2.72 -15.88
C PHE A 14 -5.49 -3.56 -14.82
N LYS A 15 -5.09 -4.82 -14.69
CA LYS A 15 -5.62 -5.70 -13.65
C LYS A 15 -5.06 -5.31 -12.29
N SER A 16 -5.87 -5.49 -11.25
CA SER A 16 -5.48 -5.16 -9.86
C SER A 16 -4.33 -6.03 -9.33
N GLU A 17 -4.17 -7.24 -9.86
CA GLU A 17 -3.07 -8.16 -9.56
C GLU A 17 -1.73 -7.73 -10.20
N ASP A 18 -1.80 -7.07 -11.37
CA ASP A 18 -0.63 -6.58 -12.12
C ASP A 18 -0.26 -5.12 -11.79
N THR A 19 -1.06 -4.47 -10.95
CA THR A 19 -0.86 -3.07 -10.54
C THR A 19 -0.22 -3.04 -9.17
N TYR A 20 0.99 -2.48 -9.08
CA TYR A 20 1.74 -2.37 -7.84
C TYR A 20 1.90 -0.92 -7.39
N LEU A 21 1.79 -0.71 -6.08
CA LEU A 21 1.84 0.61 -5.45
C LEU A 21 2.89 0.59 -4.34
N SER A 22 3.75 1.61 -4.32
CA SER A 22 4.73 1.80 -3.24
C SER A 22 4.17 2.78 -2.21
N PHE A 23 4.14 2.38 -0.94
CA PHE A 23 3.66 3.22 0.16
C PHE A 23 4.80 3.93 0.89
N GLU A 24 4.63 5.24 1.06
CA GLU A 24 5.57 6.10 1.78
C GLU A 24 5.05 6.43 3.19
N MET A 25 4.85 5.39 4.01
CA MET A 25 4.42 5.56 5.40
C MET A 25 5.55 6.12 6.26
N ARG A 26 5.19 6.79 7.36
CA ARG A 26 6.17 7.37 8.29
C ARG A 26 6.92 6.29 9.06
N MET A 27 8.07 5.88 8.53
CA MET A 27 8.95 4.92 9.19
C MET A 27 9.76 5.58 10.31
N LYS A 28 9.95 4.84 11.41
CA LYS A 28 10.87 5.24 12.51
C LYS A 28 11.86 4.14 12.85
N CYS A 29 11.39 2.89 13.05
CA CYS A 29 12.29 1.80 13.44
C CYS A 29 12.76 0.91 12.29
N GLY A 30 12.00 0.79 11.19
CA GLY A 30 12.33 -0.11 10.07
C GLY A 30 12.25 -1.63 10.37
N ILE A 31 12.08 -2.03 11.63
CA ILE A 31 12.12 -3.44 12.06
C ILE A 31 10.81 -3.94 12.71
N GLY A 32 9.67 -3.31 12.40
CA GLY A 32 8.35 -3.73 12.93
C GLY A 32 8.09 -3.51 14.42
N LYS A 33 8.99 -2.82 15.13
CA LYS A 33 8.87 -2.63 16.59
C LYS A 33 7.99 -1.44 17.01
N CYS A 34 7.97 -0.36 16.21
CA CYS A 34 7.38 0.92 16.64
C CYS A 34 5.94 1.18 16.15
N GLY A 35 5.41 0.34 15.25
CA GLY A 35 4.06 0.50 14.72
C GLY A 35 3.81 1.70 13.80
N ARG A 36 4.75 2.64 13.61
CA ARG A 36 4.46 3.90 12.87
C ARG A 36 4.18 3.76 11.36
N CYS A 37 4.57 2.62 10.78
CA CYS A 37 4.36 2.33 9.38
C CYS A 37 3.32 1.22 9.19
N ASN A 38 2.37 1.09 10.12
CA ASN A 38 1.30 0.10 10.01
C ASN A 38 0.23 0.55 9.01
N ILE A 39 -0.29 -0.39 8.24
CA ILE A 39 -1.52 -0.24 7.44
C ILE A 39 -2.42 -1.40 7.86
N GLY A 40 -3.38 -1.11 8.73
CA GLY A 40 -4.15 -2.14 9.42
C GLY A 40 -3.22 -3.15 10.13
N PRO A 41 -3.28 -4.45 9.80
CA PRO A 41 -2.44 -5.48 10.42
C PRO A 41 -1.03 -5.61 9.83
N LYS A 42 -0.74 -4.97 8.69
CA LYS A 42 0.56 -5.11 8.00
C LYS A 42 1.51 -3.97 8.36
N TYR A 43 2.81 -4.25 8.40
CA TYR A 43 3.86 -3.27 8.61
C TYR A 43 4.57 -2.99 7.29
N VAL A 44 4.51 -1.76 6.78
CA VAL A 44 5.18 -1.39 5.51
C VAL A 44 6.70 -1.63 5.55
N CYS A 45 7.34 -1.56 6.73
CA CYS A 45 8.77 -1.85 6.85
C CYS A 45 9.14 -3.34 6.82
N ILE A 46 8.19 -4.25 7.00
CA ILE A 46 8.42 -5.72 6.97
C ILE A 46 7.72 -6.34 5.77
N ASP A 47 6.43 -6.03 5.60
CA ASP A 47 5.56 -6.60 4.58
C ASP A 47 5.53 -5.80 3.27
N GLY A 48 6.06 -4.57 3.29
CA GLY A 48 6.05 -3.63 2.16
C GLY A 48 7.46 -3.34 1.63
N PRO A 49 7.70 -2.18 0.97
CA PRO A 49 6.79 -1.04 0.76
C PRO A 49 5.85 -1.18 -0.45
N VAL A 50 6.05 -2.21 -1.26
CA VAL A 50 5.31 -2.44 -2.51
C VAL A 50 4.19 -3.45 -2.28
N PHE A 51 2.96 -3.07 -2.59
CA PHE A 51 1.78 -3.93 -2.49
C PHE A 51 1.02 -3.93 -3.81
N SER A 52 0.36 -5.03 -4.13
CA SER A 52 -0.57 -5.07 -5.27
C SER A 52 -1.85 -4.28 -4.95
N LEU A 53 -2.51 -3.75 -5.98
CA LEU A 53 -3.81 -3.08 -5.85
C LEU A 53 -4.87 -4.04 -5.29
N ALA A 54 -4.76 -5.33 -5.60
CA ALA A 54 -5.58 -6.39 -5.02
C ALA A 54 -5.40 -6.48 -3.49
N GLU A 55 -4.16 -6.49 -2.99
CA GLU A 55 -3.91 -6.48 -1.54
C GLU A 55 -4.40 -5.19 -0.88
N VAL A 56 -4.15 -4.04 -1.50
CA VAL A 56 -4.59 -2.74 -0.97
C VAL A 56 -6.10 -2.65 -0.83
N SER A 57 -6.85 -3.31 -1.73
CA SER A 57 -8.32 -3.39 -1.66
C SER A 57 -8.84 -4.12 -0.41
N THR A 58 -8.01 -4.95 0.21
CA THR A 58 -8.33 -5.69 1.46
C THR A 58 -7.89 -4.97 2.73
N LEU A 59 -7.04 -3.95 2.59
CA LEU A 59 -6.51 -3.17 3.70
C LEU A 59 -7.43 -1.99 4.03
N PRO A 60 -7.48 -1.53 5.29
CA PRO A 60 -8.27 -0.37 5.67
C PRO A 60 -7.79 0.88 4.91
N ALA A 61 -8.74 1.71 4.50
CA ALA A 61 -8.49 2.94 3.75
C ALA A 61 -7.96 4.07 4.67
N GLU A 62 -6.82 3.83 5.32
CA GLU A 62 -6.11 4.79 6.18
C GLU A 62 -5.08 5.62 5.38
N TYR A 63 -5.31 5.83 4.07
CA TYR A 63 -4.40 6.50 3.13
C TYR A 63 -5.00 7.75 2.46
#